data_AF-A0A945W197-F1
#
_entry.id   AF-A0A945W197-F1
#
_cell.length_a   1.000
_cell.length_b   1.000
_cell.length_c   1.000
_cell.angle_alpha   90.00
_cell.angle_beta   90.00
_cell.angle_gamma   90.00
#
_symmetry.space_group_name_H-M   'P 1'
#
loop_
_entity.id
_entity.type
_entity.pdbx_description
1 polymer ?
#
loop_
_entity_poly.entity_id
_entity_poly.type
_entity_poly.pdbx_seq_one_letter_code
_entity_poly.pdbx_strand_id
1 'polypeptide(L)'
;MLQIVCCLKSGGDFDWDYVDKLHENLKDRIVNFDFKFTVFTDKIDRFSLYGINIQSLTTDLESYWSKLEVFKMKGQVIYFDLDIILKYELTDFFKAVTFSPFRSNGKSHFYMMEGFHKDRRFNSSIMGWNGDFSHLLTGINKETIEKYDKWDQEYITDTVLKTNEILSVNDYVNVASYKHNCQDGVHPLIDAVVFHGHPRPRDVNWLQGEYALK
;
A
#
# COMPACT_ATOMS: atom_id res chain seq x y z
N MET A 1 -2.88 -14.65 -11.02
CA MET A 1 -3.34 -13.28 -11.32
C MET A 1 -2.96 -12.42 -10.14
N LEU A 2 -2.25 -11.32 -10.39
CA LEU A 2 -1.81 -10.41 -9.33
C LEU A 2 -3.03 -9.70 -8.73
N GLN A 3 -3.05 -9.54 -7.41
CA GLN A 3 -4.09 -8.78 -6.72
C GLN A 3 -3.49 -7.47 -6.25
N ILE A 4 -4.06 -6.35 -6.67
CA ILE A 4 -3.69 -5.03 -6.16
C ILE A 4 -4.83 -4.56 -5.28
N VAL A 5 -4.53 -4.16 -4.05
CA VAL A 5 -5.53 -3.85 -3.03
C VAL A 5 -5.25 -2.51 -2.36
N CYS A 6 -6.31 -1.83 -1.97
CA CYS A 6 -6.25 -0.66 -1.09
C CYS A 6 -7.43 -0.67 -0.12
N CYS A 7 -7.39 0.20 0.88
CA CYS A 7 -8.45 0.34 1.89
C CYS A 7 -9.00 1.77 1.87
N LEU A 8 -10.32 1.92 1.71
CA LEU A 8 -11.05 3.17 1.82
C LEU A 8 -12.05 3.06 2.98
N LYS A 9 -11.76 3.71 4.11
CA LYS A 9 -12.64 3.73 5.29
C LYS A 9 -13.36 5.08 5.39
N SER A 10 -14.63 5.07 5.76
CA SER A 10 -15.40 6.30 6.03
C SER A 10 -14.86 7.07 7.24
N GLY A 11 -15.11 8.39 7.27
CA GLY A 11 -14.73 9.28 8.38
C GLY A 11 -13.35 9.94 8.26
N GLY A 12 -12.57 9.64 7.23
CA GLY A 12 -11.28 10.29 6.94
C GLY A 12 -11.33 11.27 5.75
N ASP A 13 -10.16 11.78 5.37
CA ASP A 13 -9.96 12.72 4.25
C ASP A 13 -10.05 12.06 2.86
N PHE A 14 -10.10 10.72 2.83
CA PHE A 14 -10.10 9.93 1.60
C PHE A 14 -11.52 9.63 1.14
N ASP A 15 -11.70 9.68 -0.19
CA ASP A 15 -12.95 9.39 -0.87
C ASP A 15 -12.67 8.57 -2.14
N TRP A 16 -13.70 8.37 -2.94
CA TRP A 16 -13.62 7.58 -4.16
C TRP A 16 -12.74 8.20 -5.26
N ASP A 17 -12.48 9.52 -5.22
CA ASP A 17 -11.58 10.17 -6.19
C ASP A 17 -10.12 9.77 -5.95
N TYR A 18 -9.69 9.55 -4.69
CA TYR A 18 -8.38 8.95 -4.40
C TYR A 18 -8.24 7.54 -4.97
N VAL A 19 -9.28 6.72 -4.83
CA VAL A 19 -9.30 5.36 -5.39
C VAL A 19 -9.20 5.41 -6.91
N ASP A 20 -9.96 6.31 -7.55
CA ASP A 20 -9.95 6.46 -9.00
C ASP A 20 -8.58 6.92 -9.50
N LYS A 21 -7.97 7.90 -8.83
CA LYS A 21 -6.62 8.36 -9.17
C LYS A 21 -5.57 7.28 -9.02
N LEU A 22 -5.61 6.50 -7.94
CA LEU A 22 -4.70 5.37 -7.76
C LEU A 22 -4.93 4.31 -8.85
N HIS A 23 -6.18 3.96 -9.16
CA HIS A 23 -6.50 2.97 -10.17
C HIS A 23 -6.12 3.41 -11.59
N GLU A 24 -6.36 4.67 -11.97
CA GLU A 24 -5.87 5.28 -13.21
C GLU A 24 -4.34 5.22 -13.29
N ASN A 25 -3.69 5.65 -12.21
CA ASN A 25 -2.24 5.69 -12.14
C ASN A 25 -1.60 4.30 -12.23
N LEU A 26 -2.23 3.27 -11.68
CA LEU A 26 -1.83 1.87 -11.85
C LEU A 26 -2.08 1.40 -13.29
N LYS A 27 -3.26 1.62 -13.86
CA LYS A 27 -3.57 1.18 -15.23
C LYS A 27 -2.59 1.73 -16.27
N ASP A 28 -2.20 3.00 -16.14
CA ASP A 28 -1.28 3.64 -17.06
C ASP A 28 0.19 3.18 -16.87
N ARG A 29 0.51 2.56 -15.73
CA ARG A 29 1.88 2.20 -15.34
C ARG A 29 2.09 0.69 -15.23
N ILE A 30 1.06 -0.14 -15.35
CA ILE A 30 1.14 -1.60 -15.25
C ILE A 30 0.62 -2.20 -16.55
N VAL A 31 1.46 -2.18 -17.59
CA VAL A 31 1.04 -2.60 -18.95
C VAL A 31 1.33 -4.08 -19.23
N ASN A 32 2.20 -4.70 -18.43
CA ASN A 32 2.68 -6.07 -18.66
C ASN A 32 2.13 -7.11 -17.65
N PHE A 33 1.17 -6.72 -16.80
CA PHE A 33 0.58 -7.62 -15.81
C PHE A 33 -0.94 -7.53 -15.82
N ASP A 34 -1.60 -8.68 -15.94
CA ASP A 34 -3.01 -8.80 -15.60
C ASP A 34 -3.16 -8.74 -14.08
N PHE A 35 -3.87 -7.72 -13.60
CA PHE A 35 -4.17 -7.56 -12.19
C PHE A 35 -5.66 -7.37 -11.93
N LYS A 36 -6.08 -7.79 -10.74
CA LYS A 36 -7.39 -7.48 -10.18
C LYS A 36 -7.23 -6.39 -9.14
N PHE A 37 -7.82 -5.22 -9.37
CA PHE A 37 -7.85 -4.13 -8.39
C PHE A 37 -9.04 -4.30 -7.43
N THR A 38 -8.78 -4.38 -6.12
CA THR A 38 -9.81 -4.56 -5.09
C THR A 38 -9.72 -3.50 -4.01
N VAL A 39 -10.84 -2.85 -3.72
CA VAL A 39 -10.96 -1.84 -2.67
C VAL A 39 -11.72 -2.44 -1.49
N PHE A 40 -11.08 -2.44 -0.32
CA PHE A 40 -11.73 -2.77 0.95
C PHE A 40 -12.41 -1.52 1.50
N THR A 41 -13.74 -1.53 1.66
CA THR A 41 -14.45 -0.33 2.10
C THR A 41 -15.76 -0.60 2.84
N ASP A 42 -16.16 0.33 3.71
CA ASP A 42 -17.50 0.42 4.29
C ASP A 42 -18.43 1.38 3.51
N LYS A 43 -17.89 2.14 2.53
CA LYS A 43 -18.64 3.00 1.62
C LYS A 43 -19.20 2.19 0.46
N ILE A 44 -20.23 1.39 0.72
CA ILE A 44 -20.88 0.54 -0.31
C ILE A 44 -21.83 1.30 -1.25
N ASP A 45 -21.83 2.63 -1.18
CA ASP A 45 -22.62 3.51 -2.04
C ASP A 45 -22.17 3.47 -3.51
N ARG A 46 -20.95 2.96 -3.77
CA ARG A 46 -20.43 2.71 -5.11
C ARG A 46 -20.70 1.26 -5.53
N PHE A 47 -21.33 1.09 -6.68
CA PHE A 47 -21.38 -0.21 -7.36
C PHE A 47 -20.00 -0.53 -7.94
N SER A 48 -19.68 -1.83 -8.09
CA SER A 48 -18.47 -2.25 -8.79
C SER A 48 -18.42 -1.59 -10.18
N LEU A 49 -17.53 -0.62 -10.35
CA LEU A 49 -17.29 0.01 -11.65
C LEU A 49 -16.34 -0.85 -12.47
N TYR A 50 -16.33 -0.63 -13.79
CA TYR A 50 -15.51 -1.39 -14.72
C TYR A 50 -14.02 -1.38 -14.29
N GLY A 51 -13.52 -2.54 -13.90
CA GLY A 51 -12.13 -2.75 -13.46
C GLY A 51 -11.87 -2.60 -11.96
N ILE A 52 -12.85 -2.20 -11.14
CA ILE A 52 -12.71 -2.08 -9.68
C ILE A 52 -13.61 -3.11 -8.98
N ASN A 53 -12.99 -4.04 -8.26
CA ASN A 53 -13.69 -4.95 -7.36
C ASN A 53 -13.87 -4.29 -5.99
N ILE A 54 -15.04 -4.41 -5.39
CA ILE A 54 -15.33 -3.87 -4.06
C ILE A 54 -15.49 -5.03 -3.08
N GLN A 55 -14.84 -4.92 -1.92
CA GLN A 55 -14.97 -5.85 -0.82
C GLN A 55 -15.34 -5.09 0.45
N SER A 56 -16.43 -5.51 1.10
CA SER A 56 -16.87 -4.86 2.32
C SER A 56 -15.87 -5.10 3.45
N LEU A 57 -15.57 -4.07 4.22
CA LEU A 57 -14.99 -4.22 5.55
C LEU A 57 -15.99 -4.97 6.44
N THR A 58 -15.51 -5.93 7.22
CA THR A 58 -16.35 -6.78 8.08
C THR A 58 -16.00 -6.68 9.55
N THR A 59 -15.05 -5.82 9.91
CA THR A 59 -14.66 -5.55 11.29
C THR A 59 -14.98 -4.10 11.65
N ASP A 60 -15.12 -3.85 12.95
CA ASP A 60 -15.30 -2.51 13.49
C ASP A 60 -13.95 -1.82 13.78
N LEU A 61 -12.87 -2.28 13.15
CA LEU A 61 -11.56 -1.65 13.30
C LEU A 61 -11.63 -0.20 12.80
N GLU A 62 -11.18 0.73 13.63
CA GLU A 62 -11.24 2.15 13.33
C GLU A 62 -10.00 2.64 12.58
N SER A 63 -10.18 3.70 11.77
CA SER A 63 -9.09 4.48 11.20
C SER A 63 -8.09 3.60 10.41
N TYR A 64 -6.79 3.81 10.61
CA TYR A 64 -5.72 3.08 9.93
C TYR A 64 -5.78 1.56 10.15
N TRP A 65 -6.37 1.09 11.25
CA TRP A 65 -6.46 -0.34 11.56
C TRP A 65 -7.38 -1.10 10.60
N SER A 66 -8.38 -0.44 9.98
CA SER A 66 -9.22 -1.08 8.97
C SER A 66 -8.41 -1.66 7.80
N LYS A 67 -7.21 -1.12 7.53
CA LYS A 67 -6.35 -1.64 6.47
C LYS A 67 -5.95 -3.10 6.68
N LEU A 68 -5.89 -3.59 7.93
CA LEU A 68 -5.50 -4.97 8.19
C LEU A 68 -6.46 -6.00 7.57
N GLU A 69 -7.69 -5.60 7.24
CA GLU A 69 -8.63 -6.47 6.54
C GLU A 69 -8.15 -6.91 5.16
N VAL A 70 -7.22 -6.18 4.53
CA VAL A 70 -6.61 -6.59 3.26
C VAL A 70 -5.81 -7.89 3.40
N PHE A 71 -5.34 -8.25 4.59
CA PHE A 71 -4.62 -9.51 4.84
C PHE A 71 -5.52 -10.74 4.81
N LYS A 72 -6.84 -10.60 4.60
CA LYS A 72 -7.70 -11.71 4.17
C LYS A 72 -7.31 -12.25 2.79
N MET A 73 -6.63 -11.42 1.99
CA MET A 73 -6.18 -11.77 0.65
C MET A 73 -4.92 -12.63 0.71
N LYS A 74 -4.98 -13.79 0.04
CA LYS A 74 -3.90 -14.77 -0.01
C LYS A 74 -3.28 -14.85 -1.39
N GLY A 75 -2.07 -15.39 -1.46
CA GLY A 75 -1.30 -15.49 -2.70
C GLY A 75 -0.61 -14.16 -3.03
N GLN A 76 -0.47 -13.86 -4.32
CA GLN A 76 0.28 -12.70 -4.84
C GLN A 76 -0.54 -11.42 -4.69
N VAL A 77 -0.22 -10.60 -3.69
CA VAL A 77 -0.96 -9.39 -3.35
C VAL A 77 -0.01 -8.21 -3.17
N ILE A 78 -0.42 -7.03 -3.65
CA ILE A 78 0.27 -5.76 -3.43
C ILE A 78 -0.74 -4.78 -2.86
N TYR A 79 -0.37 -4.15 -1.76
CA TYR A 79 -1.13 -3.09 -1.12
C TYR A 79 -0.51 -1.74 -1.41
N PHE A 80 -1.37 -0.76 -1.69
CA PHE A 80 -1.02 0.66 -1.72
C PHE A 80 -1.96 1.45 -0.79
N ASP A 81 -1.39 2.36 0.00
CA ASP A 81 -2.17 3.46 0.58
C ASP A 81 -2.76 4.34 -0.52
N LEU A 82 -3.86 5.04 -0.20
CA LEU A 82 -4.56 5.92 -1.14
C LEU A 82 -3.81 7.22 -1.45
N ASP A 83 -2.81 7.57 -0.64
CA ASP A 83 -2.05 8.82 -0.73
C ASP A 83 -0.67 8.60 -1.37
N ILE A 84 -0.63 7.81 -2.44
CA ILE A 84 0.57 7.51 -3.23
C ILE A 84 0.36 7.94 -4.68
N ILE A 85 1.42 8.48 -5.29
CA ILE A 85 1.49 8.73 -6.73
C ILE A 85 2.67 7.95 -7.30
N LEU A 86 2.38 7.05 -8.26
CA LEU A 86 3.37 6.32 -9.04
C LEU A 86 3.79 7.15 -10.25
N LYS A 87 5.10 7.33 -10.40
CA LYS A 87 5.69 8.02 -11.54
C LYS A 87 6.05 7.06 -12.66
N TYR A 88 6.59 5.90 -12.30
CA TYR A 88 7.02 4.89 -13.27
C TYR A 88 6.42 3.52 -12.96
N GLU A 89 6.57 2.60 -13.91
CA GLU A 89 6.15 1.20 -13.77
C GLU A 89 6.98 0.49 -12.70
N LEU A 90 6.33 -0.24 -11.81
CA LEU A 90 6.98 -0.99 -10.72
C LEU A 90 7.18 -2.48 -11.08
N THR A 91 7.47 -2.77 -12.34
CA THR A 91 7.54 -4.14 -12.89
C THR A 91 8.42 -5.06 -12.06
N ASP A 92 9.60 -4.61 -11.66
CA ASP A 92 10.53 -5.47 -10.93
C ASP A 92 10.05 -5.80 -9.52
N PHE A 93 9.37 -4.85 -8.87
CA PHE A 93 8.69 -5.12 -7.60
C PHE A 93 7.55 -6.13 -7.78
N PHE A 94 6.76 -6.01 -8.85
CA PHE A 94 5.68 -6.97 -9.11
C PHE A 94 6.22 -8.35 -9.38
N LYS A 95 7.30 -8.47 -10.17
CA LYS A 95 7.99 -9.74 -10.40
C LYS A 95 8.54 -10.32 -9.09
N ALA A 96 9.08 -9.50 -8.21
CA ALA A 96 9.56 -9.94 -6.91
C ALA A 96 8.42 -10.55 -6.09
N VAL A 97 7.26 -9.89 -6.03
CA VAL A 97 6.09 -10.42 -5.33
C VAL A 97 5.53 -11.68 -6.01
N THR A 98 5.39 -11.69 -7.34
CA THR A 98 4.73 -12.80 -8.04
C THR A 98 5.61 -14.03 -8.16
N PHE A 99 6.86 -13.83 -8.57
CA PHE A 99 7.68 -14.93 -9.06
C PHE A 99 8.60 -15.50 -8.01
N SER A 100 9.09 -14.74 -7.02
CA SER A 100 10.27 -15.08 -6.18
C SER A 100 10.58 -16.59 -6.11
N PRO A 101 11.24 -17.15 -7.13
CA PRO A 101 11.32 -18.61 -7.28
C PRO A 101 12.58 -19.15 -6.59
N PHE A 102 13.49 -18.26 -6.21
CA PHE A 102 14.86 -18.60 -5.85
C PHE A 102 15.24 -18.26 -4.41
N ARG A 103 14.45 -17.46 -3.67
CA ARG A 103 14.78 -17.11 -2.28
C ARG A 103 14.09 -17.99 -1.23
N SER A 104 12.95 -18.60 -1.55
CA SER A 104 12.04 -19.07 -0.49
C SER A 104 11.89 -20.59 -0.35
N ASN A 105 12.40 -21.45 -1.24
CA ASN A 105 12.13 -22.90 -1.20
C ASN A 105 10.62 -23.22 -1.01
N GLY A 106 9.74 -22.41 -1.60
CA GLY A 106 8.28 -22.54 -1.45
C GLY A 106 7.68 -21.86 -0.20
N LYS A 107 8.45 -21.06 0.56
CA LYS A 107 7.95 -20.28 1.70
C LYS A 107 7.25 -18.98 1.26
N SER A 108 6.27 -18.54 2.06
CA SER A 108 5.65 -17.23 1.92
C SER A 108 6.68 -16.11 2.11
N HIS A 109 6.53 -15.03 1.36
CA HIS A 109 7.39 -13.84 1.47
C HIS A 109 6.58 -12.57 1.66
N PHE A 110 7.19 -11.62 2.36
CA PHE A 110 6.59 -10.34 2.72
C PHE A 110 7.57 -9.20 2.42
N TYR A 111 7.05 -8.16 1.77
CA TYR A 111 7.74 -6.94 1.41
C TYR A 111 7.06 -5.76 2.07
N MET A 112 7.85 -4.84 2.61
CA MET A 112 7.35 -3.61 3.21
C MET A 112 8.29 -2.45 2.89
N MET A 113 7.73 -1.27 2.66
CA MET A 113 8.50 -0.07 2.42
C MET A 113 9.32 0.33 3.66
N GLU A 114 10.50 0.89 3.45
CA GLU A 114 11.31 1.44 4.54
C GLU A 114 10.66 2.71 5.12
N GLY A 115 10.85 2.92 6.42
CA GLY A 115 10.38 4.13 7.07
C GLY A 115 11.25 5.34 6.71
N PHE A 116 10.63 6.51 6.52
CA PHE A 116 11.35 7.76 6.26
C PHE A 116 12.04 8.36 7.50
N HIS A 117 11.67 7.90 8.70
CA HIS A 117 12.24 8.36 9.96
C HIS A 117 13.16 7.30 10.54
N LYS A 118 14.33 7.70 11.05
CA LYS A 118 15.34 6.77 11.63
C LYS A 118 14.81 5.85 12.73
N ASP A 119 13.77 6.29 13.43
CA ASP A 119 13.17 5.55 14.54
C ASP A 119 12.08 4.57 14.07
N ARG A 120 11.79 4.52 12.76
CA ARG A 120 10.81 3.62 12.15
C ARG A 120 11.47 2.84 11.04
N ARG A 121 11.56 1.52 11.24
CA ARG A 121 12.24 0.64 10.29
C ARG A 121 11.46 0.49 8.98
N PHE A 122 10.15 0.35 9.08
CA PHE A 122 9.27 0.12 7.94
C PHE A 122 8.04 1.03 7.98
N ASN A 123 7.33 1.10 6.86
CA ASN A 123 6.12 1.86 6.65
C ASN A 123 5.12 1.06 5.81
N SER A 124 3.82 1.12 6.16
CA SER A 124 2.76 0.30 5.57
C SER A 124 2.10 0.90 4.33
N SER A 125 2.70 1.92 3.71
CA SER A 125 2.14 2.56 2.51
C SER A 125 2.30 1.72 1.25
N ILE A 126 3.41 0.99 1.10
CA ILE A 126 3.55 -0.02 0.04
C ILE A 126 3.94 -1.33 0.71
N MET A 127 3.14 -2.37 0.45
CA MET A 127 3.42 -3.73 0.91
C MET A 127 3.18 -4.72 -0.21
N GLY A 128 3.88 -5.84 -0.18
CA GLY A 128 3.67 -6.94 -1.12
C GLY A 128 3.85 -8.27 -0.45
N TRP A 129 3.02 -9.26 -0.75
CA TRP A 129 3.18 -10.60 -0.21
C TRP A 129 2.80 -11.67 -1.21
N ASN A 130 3.39 -12.85 -1.02
CA ASN A 130 2.93 -14.08 -1.63
C ASN A 130 2.78 -15.15 -0.56
N GLY A 131 1.56 -15.62 -0.35
CA GLY A 131 1.23 -16.62 0.68
C GLY A 131 0.06 -16.20 1.55
N ASP A 132 0.00 -16.73 2.75
CA ASP A 132 -1.08 -16.46 3.71
C ASP A 132 -0.55 -15.68 4.93
N PHE A 133 -0.96 -14.41 5.02
CA PHE A 133 -0.63 -13.52 6.13
C PHE A 133 -1.89 -13.13 6.93
N SER A 134 -2.97 -13.92 6.86
CA SER A 134 -4.23 -13.61 7.56
C SER A 134 -4.08 -13.52 9.08
N HIS A 135 -3.00 -14.08 9.63
CA HIS A 135 -2.66 -13.96 11.05
C HIS A 135 -2.46 -12.51 11.52
N LEU A 136 -2.10 -11.59 10.60
CA LEU A 136 -2.02 -10.16 10.88
C LEU A 136 -3.40 -9.55 11.19
N LEU A 137 -4.47 -10.08 10.61
CA LEU A 137 -5.82 -9.68 10.97
C LEU A 137 -6.32 -10.44 12.19
N THR A 138 -6.16 -11.76 12.23
CA THR A 138 -6.74 -12.56 13.33
C THR A 138 -6.04 -12.37 14.66
N GLY A 139 -4.81 -11.84 14.64
CA GLY A 139 -4.02 -11.55 15.84
C GLY A 139 -4.36 -10.22 16.51
N ILE A 140 -5.20 -9.38 15.91
CA ILE A 140 -5.53 -8.07 16.49
C ILE A 140 -6.64 -8.19 17.54
N ASN A 141 -6.45 -7.49 18.65
CA ASN A 141 -7.43 -7.33 19.70
C ASN A 141 -7.28 -5.93 20.34
N LYS A 142 -8.15 -5.60 21.29
CA LYS A 142 -8.12 -4.30 21.97
C LYS A 142 -6.78 -3.99 22.62
N GLU A 143 -6.17 -4.96 23.31
CA GLU A 143 -4.85 -4.78 23.95
C GLU A 143 -3.74 -4.49 22.93
N THR A 144 -3.83 -5.10 21.75
CA THR A 144 -2.91 -4.85 20.63
C THR A 144 -3.07 -3.43 20.12
N ILE A 145 -4.31 -2.99 19.88
CA ILE A 145 -4.59 -1.62 19.43
C ILE A 145 -4.11 -0.62 20.48
N GLU A 146 -4.35 -0.86 21.77
CA GLU A 146 -3.86 0.03 22.84
C GLU A 146 -2.33 0.05 22.95
N LYS A 147 -1.67 -1.11 22.78
CA LYS A 147 -0.20 -1.20 22.81
C LYS A 147 0.45 -0.41 21.67
N TYR A 148 -0.09 -0.52 20.46
CA TYR A 148 0.46 0.11 19.26
C TYR A 148 -0.18 1.46 18.95
N ASP A 149 -1.27 1.86 19.60
CA ASP A 149 -2.00 3.11 19.37
C ASP A 149 -2.36 3.31 17.88
N LYS A 150 -1.69 4.24 17.17
CA LYS A 150 -1.91 4.54 15.75
C LYS A 150 -0.83 3.95 14.83
N TRP A 151 -0.02 3.03 15.36
CA TRP A 151 1.19 2.50 14.74
C TRP A 151 0.94 1.10 14.14
N ASP A 152 0.02 1.03 13.17
CA ASP A 152 -0.31 -0.20 12.46
C ASP A 152 0.92 -0.81 11.78
N GLN A 153 1.79 0.03 11.22
CA GLN A 153 3.02 -0.39 10.56
C GLN A 153 4.00 -1.08 11.54
N GLU A 154 4.10 -0.62 12.80
CA GLU A 154 4.91 -1.25 13.84
C GLU A 154 4.30 -2.59 14.27
N TYR A 155 2.97 -2.68 14.38
CA TYR A 155 2.29 -3.96 14.64
C TYR A 155 2.56 -4.98 13.52
N ILE A 156 2.43 -4.58 12.26
CA ILE A 156 2.69 -5.44 11.10
C ILE A 156 4.15 -5.90 11.14
N THR A 157 5.08 -4.97 11.33
CA THR A 157 6.52 -5.24 11.42
C THR A 157 6.83 -6.29 12.49
N ASP A 158 6.41 -6.03 13.72
CA ASP A 158 6.67 -6.91 14.87
C ASP A 158 6.04 -8.29 14.70
N THR A 159 4.88 -8.36 14.06
CA THR A 159 4.16 -9.61 13.88
C THR A 159 4.77 -10.46 12.77
N VAL A 160 5.10 -9.86 11.62
CA VAL A 160 5.76 -10.58 10.51
C VAL A 160 7.14 -11.08 10.93
N LEU A 161 7.94 -10.27 11.64
CA LEU A 161 9.30 -10.65 12.07
C LEU A 161 9.35 -11.84 13.02
N LYS A 162 8.22 -12.29 13.59
CA LYS A 162 8.15 -13.52 14.39
C LYS A 162 8.22 -14.79 13.54
N THR A 163 7.80 -14.74 12.28
CA THR A 163 7.66 -15.92 11.42
C THR A 163 8.39 -15.81 10.08
N ASN A 164 8.65 -14.58 9.62
CA ASN A 164 9.18 -14.28 8.31
C ASN A 164 10.17 -13.12 8.38
N GLU A 165 11.14 -13.11 7.47
CA GLU A 165 11.86 -11.89 7.17
C GLU A 165 10.96 -10.87 6.44
N ILE A 166 11.27 -9.59 6.60
CA ILE A 166 10.68 -8.51 5.81
C ILE A 166 11.71 -8.08 4.78
N LEU A 167 11.36 -8.23 3.51
CA LEU A 167 12.15 -7.75 2.38
C LEU A 167 11.81 -6.29 2.09
N SER A 168 12.80 -5.52 1.62
CA SER A 168 12.59 -4.09 1.36
C SER A 168 11.88 -3.89 0.03
N VAL A 169 10.82 -3.07 0.01
CA VAL A 169 10.27 -2.54 -1.25
C VAL A 169 11.28 -1.62 -1.94
N ASN A 170 12.10 -0.92 -1.15
CA ASN A 170 13.07 0.04 -1.65
C ASN A 170 14.22 -0.61 -2.44
N ASP A 171 14.41 -1.93 -2.33
CA ASP A 171 15.30 -2.70 -3.21
C ASP A 171 14.83 -2.68 -4.69
N TYR A 172 13.57 -2.34 -4.94
CA TYR A 172 12.93 -2.38 -6.27
C TYR A 172 12.28 -1.07 -6.69
N VAL A 173 12.02 -0.16 -5.74
CA VAL A 173 11.25 1.06 -5.96
C VAL A 173 11.96 2.24 -5.27
N ASN A 174 12.33 3.26 -6.04
CA ASN A 174 12.86 4.50 -5.49
C ASN A 174 11.69 5.34 -4.96
N VAL A 175 11.41 5.19 -3.67
CA VAL A 175 10.33 5.92 -3.01
C VAL A 175 10.83 7.21 -2.39
N ALA A 176 10.07 8.29 -2.58
CA ALA A 176 10.26 9.56 -1.89
C ALA A 176 9.05 9.90 -1.02
N SER A 177 9.31 10.50 0.13
CA SER A 177 8.25 11.15 0.91
C SER A 177 8.06 12.57 0.40
N TYR A 178 6.83 12.96 0.07
CA TYR A 178 6.56 14.31 -0.45
C TYR A 178 7.09 15.39 0.51
N LYS A 179 6.75 15.25 1.80
CA LYS A 179 7.09 16.21 2.87
C LYS A 179 8.59 16.36 3.10
N HIS A 180 9.39 15.33 2.85
CA HIS A 180 10.82 15.32 3.20
C HIS A 180 11.73 15.44 1.98
N ASN A 181 11.27 15.02 0.81
CA ASN A 181 12.13 14.84 -0.36
C ASN A 181 11.63 15.60 -1.60
N CYS A 182 10.41 16.14 -1.60
CA CYS A 182 9.80 16.72 -2.80
C CYS A 182 9.35 18.17 -2.64
N GLN A 183 9.77 18.86 -1.57
CA GLN A 183 9.37 20.26 -1.33
C GLN A 183 9.82 21.20 -2.46
N ASP A 184 10.98 20.92 -3.06
CA ASP A 184 11.55 21.67 -4.18
C ASP A 184 11.26 21.03 -5.54
N GLY A 185 10.28 20.12 -5.61
CA GLY A 185 9.96 19.31 -6.79
C GLY A 185 10.37 17.86 -6.66
N VAL A 186 9.79 17.01 -7.52
CA VAL A 186 10.02 15.56 -7.46
C VAL A 186 11.20 15.19 -8.34
N HIS A 187 12.24 14.60 -7.73
CA HIS A 187 13.41 14.18 -8.48
C HIS A 187 13.05 13.18 -9.62
N PRO A 188 13.67 13.29 -10.82
CA PRO A 188 13.30 12.48 -11.97
C PRO A 188 13.44 10.97 -11.78
N LEU A 189 14.36 10.54 -10.90
CA LEU A 189 14.61 9.12 -10.58
C LEU A 189 13.64 8.52 -9.53
N ILE A 190 12.70 9.30 -9.01
CA ILE A 190 11.70 8.79 -8.06
C ILE A 190 10.61 8.05 -8.82
N ASP A 191 10.37 6.81 -8.39
CA ASP A 191 9.37 5.90 -8.93
C ASP A 191 8.00 6.07 -8.27
N ALA A 192 7.97 6.38 -6.97
CA ALA A 192 6.75 6.59 -6.22
C ALA A 192 6.91 7.72 -5.19
N VAL A 193 5.88 8.55 -5.05
CA VAL A 193 5.79 9.61 -4.05
C VAL A 193 4.72 9.24 -3.03
N VAL A 194 5.09 9.19 -1.74
CA VAL A 194 4.20 8.87 -0.63
C VAL A 194 3.90 10.13 0.19
N PHE A 195 2.63 10.34 0.51
CA PHE A 195 2.14 11.52 1.23
C PHE A 195 1.66 11.16 2.65
N HIS A 196 2.60 11.07 3.61
CA HIS A 196 2.24 10.82 5.01
C HIS A 196 1.65 12.06 5.70
N GLY A 197 0.31 12.10 5.76
CA GLY A 197 -0.45 13.24 6.28
C GLY A 197 -0.49 14.40 5.29
N HIS A 198 -0.78 15.62 5.77
CA HIS A 198 -0.79 16.80 4.91
C HIS A 198 0.62 17.27 4.53
N PRO A 199 0.79 17.89 3.33
CA PRO A 199 -0.24 17.99 2.29
C PRO A 199 -0.55 16.62 1.67
N ARG A 200 -1.79 16.44 1.20
CA ARG A 200 -2.25 15.26 0.46
C ARG A 200 -2.02 15.44 -1.05
N PRO A 201 -2.08 14.36 -1.85
CA PRO A 201 -2.03 14.45 -3.31
C PRO A 201 -2.95 15.52 -3.90
N ARG A 202 -4.20 15.57 -3.44
CA ARG A 202 -5.19 16.57 -3.89
C ARG A 202 -4.77 18.00 -3.57
N ASP A 203 -4.14 18.24 -2.43
CA ASP A 203 -3.68 19.58 -1.98
C ASP A 203 -2.61 20.15 -2.91
N VAL A 204 -1.89 19.28 -3.63
CA VAL A 204 -0.84 19.63 -4.59
C VAL A 204 -1.24 19.29 -6.02
N ASN A 205 -2.55 19.22 -6.27
CA ASN A 205 -3.16 18.98 -7.58
C ASN A 205 -2.63 17.71 -8.28
N TRP A 206 -2.48 16.62 -7.52
CA TRP A 206 -2.05 15.30 -8.00
C TRP A 206 -0.75 15.31 -8.80
N LEU A 207 0.10 16.33 -8.62
CA LEU A 207 1.35 16.57 -9.36
C LEU A 207 1.16 16.75 -10.89
N GLN A 208 0.21 17.59 -11.34
CA GLN A 208 -0.04 17.86 -12.77
C GLN A 208 1.16 18.46 -13.55
N GLY A 209 1.26 18.05 -14.83
CA GLY A 209 2.44 18.17 -15.74
C GLY A 209 3.18 16.83 -15.85
N GLU A 210 4.30 16.72 -16.60
CA GLU A 210 5.22 15.57 -16.44
C GLU A 210 6.05 15.70 -15.12
N TYR A 211 5.35 15.94 -13.99
CA TYR A 211 5.80 16.09 -12.59
C TYR A 211 6.24 17.49 -12.08
N ALA A 212 5.75 18.59 -12.63
CA ALA A 212 6.30 19.94 -12.40
C ALA A 212 6.21 20.49 -10.95
N LEU A 213 7.38 20.74 -10.35
CA LEU A 213 7.76 22.07 -9.85
C LEU A 213 9.13 22.43 -10.48
N LYS A 214 9.29 23.71 -10.81
CA LYS A 214 10.32 24.32 -11.70
C LYS A 214 11.75 23.79 -11.56
#